data_AF-A0A0N0MVA4-F1
#
_entry.id   AF-A0A0N0MVA4-F1
#
_cell.length_a   1.000
_cell.length_b   1.000
_cell.length_c   1.000
_cell.angle_alpha   90.00
_cell.angle_beta   90.00
_cell.angle_gamma   90.00
#
_symmetry.space_group_name_H-M   'P 1'
#
loop_
_entity.id
_entity.type
_entity.pdbx_description
1 polymer ?
#
loop_
_entity_poly.entity_id
_entity_poly.type
_entity_poly.pdbx_seq_one_letter_code
_entity_poly.pdbx_strand_id
1 'polypeptide(L)'
;MSPTLSRRTALQAAGATALAAGLSNLTAGAAHATAPAPQLVTYPIPSGVATQASFKVRVRTAPDGDWQTLDCYAPGAKEINPTTGSGKVWGSSMVYFDFCGPVELEVTYLKGGSTKARVRPDSYGITPELLGDTLRFTLDEPKDVVVQINDEIFDCLHVITNSPERHAPSADDPDVLYYGPGLHTVPGNVLTVTSGQTVYLAGGAVLKAEIDVKGVENATVTGHGVLLAPTSTVGGVHIEHSRNCRVENVIFLANGIGLGEAENVHVKKARVFTWGQWGDGLTMYCSKNITFDGCFARTSDDCFSIYAHRGDFYGDTRDLTIKNCTLWADVAHPVNVGTHGNSDDPETIANLLIKNVDILDHREPQLNYQGCIALNAGDSNLIKNVRIEDVRIEDFRWGQVINLRVMFNAKYNTSAGRGVEDVYVKNLTYTGTHANPSLFLGYDAEHAVKNVTFENLVVNGVVIADSMRKPTWYYTTDTVQWYANEHVLGMRFLTTAEATAERGAAS
;
A
#
# COMPACT_ATOMS: atom_id res chain seq x y z
N MET A 1 66.69 -57.40 6.29
CA MET A 1 65.77 -58.56 6.37
C MET A 1 64.37 -58.03 6.19
N SER A 2 63.75 -58.27 5.04
CA SER A 2 62.28 -58.23 4.91
C SER A 2 61.71 -59.47 5.60
N PRO A 3 60.49 -59.43 6.16
CA PRO A 3 59.35 -59.74 5.29
C PRO A 3 58.01 -59.04 5.61
N THR A 4 57.26 -58.86 4.52
CA THR A 4 55.81 -59.06 4.33
C THR A 4 54.75 -58.29 5.12
N LEU A 5 54.02 -57.49 4.33
CA LEU A 5 52.69 -56.91 4.51
C LEU A 5 51.61 -57.91 4.93
N SER A 6 50.65 -57.41 5.73
CA SER A 6 49.28 -57.94 5.81
C SER A 6 48.30 -56.79 5.52
N ARG A 7 47.32 -57.08 4.65
CA ARG A 7 46.30 -56.19 4.08
C ARG A 7 45.09 -56.04 5.00
N ARG A 8 44.40 -54.90 4.85
CA ARG A 8 43.10 -54.42 5.42
C ARG A 8 43.34 -53.55 6.67
N THR A 9 43.14 -52.23 6.65
CA THR A 9 42.01 -51.49 6.07
C THR A 9 42.47 -50.12 5.56
N ALA A 10 41.92 -49.71 4.43
CA ALA A 10 42.28 -48.52 3.67
C ALA A 10 41.44 -47.30 4.06
N LEU A 11 41.99 -46.11 3.79
CA LEU A 11 41.32 -44.84 3.54
C LEU A 11 40.68 -44.10 4.73
N GLN A 12 41.52 -43.42 5.51
CA GLN A 12 41.24 -42.06 5.98
C GLN A 12 42.51 -41.21 5.83
N ALA A 13 42.33 -39.97 5.36
CA ALA A 13 43.30 -38.88 5.30
C ALA A 13 44.43 -38.97 4.25
N ALA A 14 44.12 -38.58 3.00
CA ALA A 14 45.08 -37.95 2.10
C ALA A 14 44.32 -36.96 1.21
N GLY A 15 44.70 -35.68 1.25
CA GLY A 15 44.07 -34.68 0.38
C GLY A 15 44.17 -33.21 0.82
N ALA A 16 44.93 -32.88 1.87
CA ALA A 16 45.50 -31.54 1.98
C ALA A 16 46.81 -31.55 1.19
N THR A 17 47.06 -30.49 0.42
CA THR A 17 48.30 -30.21 -0.35
C THR A 17 48.32 -30.75 -1.79
N ALA A 18 47.60 -30.10 -2.71
CA ALA A 18 48.05 -29.79 -4.08
C ALA A 18 46.90 -29.16 -4.90
N LEU A 19 46.59 -27.89 -4.68
CA LEU A 19 45.86 -27.08 -5.67
C LEU A 19 46.19 -25.59 -5.50
N ALA A 20 47.50 -25.31 -5.40
CA ALA A 20 48.06 -23.96 -5.43
C ALA A 20 49.09 -23.87 -6.57
N ALA A 21 48.64 -24.11 -7.80
CA ALA A 21 49.31 -23.76 -9.06
C ALA A 21 48.43 -24.22 -10.22
N GLY A 22 47.66 -23.31 -10.82
CA GLY A 22 46.91 -23.62 -12.05
C GLY A 22 45.55 -22.95 -12.21
N LEU A 23 45.38 -21.69 -11.83
CA LEU A 23 44.24 -20.86 -12.24
C LEU A 23 44.72 -19.43 -12.55
N SER A 24 45.57 -19.33 -13.55
CA SER A 24 45.87 -18.06 -14.22
C SER A 24 45.29 -18.13 -15.63
N ASN A 25 44.43 -17.16 -15.95
CA ASN A 25 43.79 -16.88 -17.25
C ASN A 25 42.52 -17.64 -17.60
N LEU A 26 41.45 -17.41 -16.84
CA LEU A 26 40.09 -17.30 -17.39
C LEU A 26 39.37 -16.14 -16.68
N THR A 27 39.73 -14.91 -17.05
CA THR A 27 38.83 -13.78 -16.85
C THR A 27 37.68 -13.96 -17.82
N ALA A 28 36.64 -14.70 -17.41
CA ALA A 28 35.33 -14.54 -17.99
C ALA A 28 34.98 -13.07 -17.79
N GLY A 29 34.99 -12.29 -18.87
CA GLY A 29 34.44 -10.96 -18.85
C GLY A 29 32.99 -11.11 -18.43
N ALA A 30 32.71 -10.82 -17.16
CA ALA A 30 31.37 -10.45 -16.77
C ALA A 30 31.05 -9.26 -17.66
N ALA A 31 30.23 -9.47 -18.68
CA ALA A 31 29.63 -8.38 -19.40
C ALA A 31 28.94 -7.56 -18.31
N HIS A 32 29.53 -6.43 -17.92
CA HIS A 32 28.81 -5.40 -17.23
C HIS A 32 27.62 -5.13 -18.12
N ALA A 33 26.43 -5.57 -17.70
CA ALA A 33 25.20 -5.06 -18.25
C ALA A 33 25.32 -3.54 -18.07
N THR A 34 25.65 -2.85 -19.16
CA THR A 34 25.70 -1.40 -19.18
C THR A 34 24.38 -0.93 -18.64
N ALA A 35 24.40 -0.16 -17.55
CA ALA A 35 23.20 0.46 -17.02
C ALA A 35 22.46 1.14 -18.20
N PRO A 36 21.13 0.99 -18.31
CA PRO A 36 20.39 1.60 -19.39
C PRO A 36 20.74 3.10 -19.47
N ALA A 37 20.89 3.62 -20.68
CA ALA A 37 21.13 5.05 -20.85
C ALA A 37 20.03 5.84 -20.14
N PRO A 38 20.38 6.94 -19.42
CA PRO A 38 19.39 7.77 -18.76
C PRO A 38 18.29 8.18 -19.73
N GLN A 39 17.04 8.01 -19.31
CA GLN A 39 15.87 8.30 -20.12
C GLN A 39 14.82 8.99 -19.26
N LEU A 40 14.17 10.00 -19.82
CA LEU A 40 13.05 10.72 -19.22
C LEU A 40 11.95 10.83 -20.27
N VAL A 41 10.74 10.35 -19.94
CA VAL A 41 9.56 10.40 -20.79
C VAL A 41 8.47 11.14 -20.04
N THR A 42 7.96 12.21 -20.64
CA THR A 42 6.90 13.06 -20.08
C THR A 42 5.65 12.96 -20.95
N TYR A 43 4.49 13.16 -20.33
CA TYR A 43 3.20 12.96 -20.98
C TYR A 43 2.35 14.23 -20.85
N PRO A 44 1.97 14.89 -21.95
CA PRO A 44 1.04 16.01 -21.91
C PRO A 44 -0.34 15.57 -21.40
N ILE A 45 -1.00 16.45 -20.66
CA ILE A 45 -2.40 16.23 -20.25
C ILE A 45 -3.32 16.45 -21.46
N PRO A 46 -4.18 15.50 -21.82
CA PRO A 46 -5.12 15.69 -22.92
C PRO A 46 -6.09 16.86 -22.70
N SER A 47 -6.43 17.56 -23.79
CA SER A 47 -7.45 18.61 -23.77
C SER A 47 -8.78 18.08 -23.21
N GLY A 48 -9.44 18.85 -22.35
CA GLY A 48 -10.70 18.49 -21.70
C GLY A 48 -10.55 17.75 -20.36
N VAL A 49 -9.31 17.45 -19.94
CA VAL A 49 -9.02 16.91 -18.60
C VAL A 49 -8.70 18.06 -17.65
N ALA A 50 -9.22 17.99 -16.41
CA ALA A 50 -9.03 19.03 -15.42
C ALA A 50 -7.56 19.12 -14.95
N THR A 51 -7.06 20.34 -14.84
CA THR A 51 -5.71 20.65 -14.37
C THR A 51 -5.74 21.49 -13.10
N GLN A 52 -4.64 21.47 -12.35
CA GLN A 52 -4.43 22.29 -11.16
C GLN A 52 -3.20 23.19 -11.35
N ALA A 53 -3.25 24.41 -10.80
CA ALA A 53 -2.20 25.42 -11.02
C ALA A 53 -1.56 25.90 -9.71
N SER A 54 -1.55 25.08 -8.66
CA SER A 54 -0.89 25.40 -7.39
C SER A 54 0.63 25.33 -7.49
N PHE A 55 1.15 24.50 -8.40
CA PHE A 55 2.58 24.24 -8.56
C PHE A 55 3.01 24.43 -10.01
N LYS A 56 4.24 24.93 -10.19
CA LYS A 56 4.99 24.77 -11.44
C LYS A 56 6.04 23.69 -11.23
N VAL A 57 5.98 22.62 -12.01
CA VAL A 57 6.88 21.47 -11.87
C VAL A 57 7.77 21.36 -13.09
N ARG A 58 9.07 21.18 -12.86
CA ARG A 58 10.05 20.88 -13.88
C ARG A 58 10.83 19.63 -13.50
N VAL A 59 11.22 18.84 -14.50
CA VAL A 59 12.05 17.65 -14.33
C VAL A 59 13.11 17.60 -15.43
N ARG A 60 14.28 17.07 -15.10
CA ARG A 60 15.35 16.78 -16.06
C ARG A 60 16.10 15.51 -15.69
N THR A 61 16.78 14.88 -16.64
CA THR A 61 17.82 13.90 -16.32
C THR A 61 18.96 14.60 -15.60
N ALA A 62 19.39 14.07 -14.46
CA ALA A 62 20.49 14.63 -13.70
C ALA A 62 21.86 14.27 -14.33
N PRO A 63 22.90 15.12 -14.18
CA PRO A 63 22.87 16.44 -13.53
C PRO A 63 22.53 17.61 -14.48
N ASP A 64 22.60 17.41 -15.79
CA ASP A 64 22.74 18.47 -16.80
C ASP A 64 21.79 18.34 -17.99
N GLY A 65 20.78 17.46 -17.91
CA GLY A 65 19.72 17.39 -18.90
C GLY A 65 18.89 18.67 -19.02
N ASP A 66 18.15 18.77 -20.11
CA ASP A 66 17.24 19.89 -20.34
C ASP A 66 15.99 19.80 -19.45
N TRP A 67 15.59 20.94 -18.87
CA TRP A 67 14.39 21.04 -18.06
C TRP A 67 13.13 20.90 -18.93
N GLN A 68 12.28 19.95 -18.57
CA GLN A 68 10.94 19.79 -19.11
C GLN A 68 9.92 20.25 -18.08
N THR A 69 8.94 21.04 -18.50
CA THR A 69 7.84 21.48 -17.61
C THR A 69 6.69 20.48 -17.69
N LEU A 70 6.11 20.15 -16.54
CA LEU A 70 4.97 19.24 -16.44
C LEU A 70 3.72 20.02 -16.04
N ASP A 71 2.61 19.72 -16.70
CA ASP A 71 1.28 20.15 -16.27
C ASP A 71 0.78 19.25 -15.14
N CYS A 72 0.01 19.82 -14.21
CA CYS A 72 -0.55 19.07 -13.09
C CYS A 72 -2.00 18.68 -13.35
N TYR A 73 -2.30 17.39 -13.20
CA TYR A 73 -3.66 16.88 -13.02
C TYR A 73 -4.24 17.40 -11.70
N ALA A 74 -5.58 17.42 -11.61
CA ALA A 74 -6.33 17.87 -10.44
C ALA A 74 -7.07 16.72 -9.72
N PRO A 75 -6.38 15.79 -9.03
CA PRO A 75 -7.06 14.82 -8.18
C PRO A 75 -7.83 15.53 -7.05
N GLY A 76 -9.00 15.02 -6.71
CA GLY A 76 -9.76 15.51 -5.55
C GLY A 76 -9.29 14.87 -4.25
N ALA A 77 -9.39 15.62 -3.15
CA ALA A 77 -9.14 15.17 -1.78
C ALA A 77 -10.33 15.55 -0.88
N LYS A 78 -10.71 14.69 0.05
CA LYS A 78 -11.91 14.90 0.89
C LYS A 78 -11.55 15.51 2.24
N GLU A 79 -12.38 16.44 2.68
CA GLU A 79 -12.41 16.90 4.06
C GLU A 79 -13.81 16.74 4.63
N ILE A 80 -13.94 16.00 5.71
CA ILE A 80 -15.19 15.91 6.48
C ILE A 80 -15.13 16.86 7.67
N ASN A 81 -16.12 17.74 7.79
CA ASN A 81 -16.32 18.52 9.00
C ASN A 81 -16.93 17.60 10.09
N PRO A 82 -16.22 17.34 11.20
CA PRO A 82 -16.69 16.40 12.23
C PRO A 82 -17.88 16.94 13.03
N THR A 83 -18.14 18.24 13.00
CA THR A 83 -19.25 18.87 13.73
C THR A 83 -20.55 18.84 12.93
N THR A 84 -20.48 19.09 11.62
CA THR A 84 -21.66 19.21 10.75
C THR A 84 -21.91 18.00 9.86
N GLY A 85 -20.90 17.14 9.67
CA GLY A 85 -20.91 16.04 8.70
C GLY A 85 -20.75 16.50 7.23
N SER A 86 -20.60 17.80 6.96
CA SER A 86 -20.44 18.29 5.59
C SER A 86 -19.09 17.87 5.01
N GLY A 87 -19.08 17.42 3.75
CA GLY A 87 -17.87 16.92 3.09
C GLY A 87 -17.39 17.81 1.95
N LYS A 88 -16.40 18.67 2.20
CA LYS A 88 -15.78 19.51 1.18
C LYS A 88 -14.77 18.70 0.36
N VAL A 89 -14.73 18.94 -0.94
CA VAL A 89 -13.70 18.38 -1.83
C VAL A 89 -12.73 19.50 -2.19
N TRP A 90 -11.44 19.25 -2.00
CA TRP A 90 -10.35 20.12 -2.39
C TRP A 90 -9.68 19.58 -3.64
N GLY A 91 -9.15 20.46 -4.49
CA GLY A 91 -8.28 20.07 -5.59
C GLY A 91 -6.83 19.98 -5.09
N SER A 92 -6.18 18.85 -5.36
CA SER A 92 -4.75 18.67 -5.16
C SER A 92 -4.01 18.66 -6.51
N SER A 93 -2.69 18.51 -6.51
CA SER A 93 -1.90 18.47 -7.74
C SER A 93 -1.26 17.10 -7.93
N MET A 94 -1.20 16.62 -9.16
CA MET A 94 -0.46 15.41 -9.51
C MET A 94 0.28 15.58 -10.84
N VAL A 95 1.53 15.16 -10.89
CA VAL A 95 2.27 14.93 -12.13
C VAL A 95 2.65 13.46 -12.24
N TYR A 96 2.83 12.97 -13.47
CA TYR A 96 3.50 11.70 -13.68
C TYR A 96 4.42 11.72 -14.89
N PHE A 97 5.48 10.93 -14.82
CA PHE A 97 6.47 10.77 -15.87
C PHE A 97 7.27 9.48 -15.63
N ASP A 98 7.96 9.01 -16.65
CA ASP A 98 8.78 7.81 -16.56
C ASP A 98 10.25 8.15 -16.67
N PHE A 99 11.09 7.41 -15.95
CA PHE A 99 12.52 7.62 -16.05
C PHE A 99 13.38 6.41 -15.67
N CYS A 100 14.59 6.39 -16.23
CA CYS A 100 15.66 5.48 -15.83
C CYS A 100 16.94 6.30 -15.65
N GLY A 101 17.71 6.02 -14.60
CA GLY A 101 18.81 6.88 -14.15
C GLY A 101 18.31 8.02 -13.25
N PRO A 102 19.20 8.85 -12.69
CA PRO A 102 18.79 9.91 -11.78
C PRO A 102 18.08 11.06 -12.51
N VAL A 103 17.04 11.61 -11.87
CA VAL A 103 16.33 12.82 -12.32
C VAL A 103 16.31 13.87 -11.22
N GLU A 104 16.42 15.13 -11.62
CA GLU A 104 16.24 16.28 -10.73
C GLU A 104 14.85 16.88 -10.93
N LEU A 105 14.17 17.14 -9.84
CA LEU A 105 12.89 17.84 -9.82
C LEU A 105 13.06 19.24 -9.27
N GLU A 106 12.34 20.18 -9.87
CA GLU A 106 12.16 21.53 -9.37
C GLU A 106 10.65 21.83 -9.27
N VAL A 107 10.19 22.15 -8.07
CA VAL A 107 8.78 22.37 -7.74
C VAL A 107 8.60 23.75 -7.13
N THR A 108 8.03 24.69 -7.88
CA THR A 108 7.71 26.03 -7.36
C THR A 108 6.28 26.08 -6.86
N TYR A 109 6.07 26.47 -5.61
CA TYR A 109 4.74 26.72 -5.05
C TYR A 109 4.25 28.11 -5.44
N LEU A 110 3.25 28.19 -6.32
CA LEU A 110 2.87 29.44 -6.98
C LEU A 110 2.11 30.41 -6.07
N LYS A 111 1.52 29.93 -4.97
CA LYS A 111 0.93 30.79 -3.94
C LYS A 111 2.00 31.59 -3.18
N GLY A 112 3.24 31.11 -3.15
CA GLY A 112 4.36 31.71 -2.46
C GLY A 112 4.31 31.58 -0.94
N GLY A 113 5.34 32.12 -0.27
CA GLY A 113 5.47 32.10 1.19
C GLY A 113 5.93 30.75 1.74
N SER A 114 6.73 30.01 0.97
CA SER A 114 7.25 28.71 1.37
C SER A 114 8.28 28.88 2.49
N THR A 115 8.01 28.29 3.65
CA THR A 115 8.90 28.34 4.83
C THR A 115 9.44 26.97 5.21
N LYS A 116 8.77 25.91 4.77
CA LYS A 116 9.11 24.52 5.06
C LYS A 116 8.60 23.61 3.95
N ALA A 117 9.31 22.54 3.70
CA ALA A 117 8.99 21.56 2.68
C ALA A 117 9.39 20.15 3.11
N ARG A 118 8.63 19.16 2.68
CA ARG A 118 8.83 17.74 2.99
C ARG A 118 8.52 16.89 1.76
N VAL A 119 9.33 15.86 1.51
CA VAL A 119 9.06 14.84 0.49
C VAL A 119 8.79 13.52 1.20
N ARG A 120 7.57 12.99 1.02
CA ARG A 120 7.05 11.83 1.75
C ARG A 120 6.90 10.62 0.82
N PRO A 121 7.03 9.37 1.30
CA PRO A 121 7.26 8.99 2.69
C PRO A 121 8.68 9.35 3.19
N ASP A 122 8.78 9.67 4.48
CA ASP A 122 10.06 10.00 5.15
C ASP A 122 11.06 8.85 5.09
N SER A 123 10.55 7.61 4.99
CA SER A 123 11.35 6.40 4.88
C SER A 123 12.27 6.39 3.65
N TYR A 124 11.99 7.20 2.62
CA TYR A 124 12.87 7.36 1.46
C TYR A 124 14.08 8.25 1.73
N GLY A 125 14.13 8.96 2.86
CA GLY A 125 15.29 9.78 3.25
C GLY A 125 15.54 10.97 2.32
N ILE A 126 14.53 11.41 1.56
CA ILE A 126 14.67 12.53 0.61
C ILE A 126 14.58 13.84 1.39
N THR A 127 15.71 14.52 1.55
CA THR A 127 15.76 15.88 2.08
C THR A 127 15.83 16.86 0.92
N PRO A 128 14.77 17.65 0.66
CA PRO A 128 14.80 18.60 -0.43
C PRO A 128 15.49 19.91 -0.03
N GLU A 129 16.04 20.61 -1.01
CA GLU A 129 16.56 21.97 -0.86
C GLU A 129 15.43 22.99 -1.13
N LEU A 130 15.19 23.90 -0.18
CA LEU A 130 14.21 24.97 -0.32
C LEU A 130 14.91 26.28 -0.72
N LEU A 131 14.68 26.71 -1.96
CA LEU A 131 15.25 27.89 -2.62
C LEU A 131 14.17 28.96 -2.79
N GLY A 132 13.79 29.60 -1.69
CA GLY A 132 12.63 30.50 -1.65
C GLY A 132 11.34 29.70 -1.82
N ASP A 133 10.53 30.04 -2.83
CA ASP A 133 9.29 29.31 -3.15
C ASP A 133 9.49 28.06 -4.02
N THR A 134 10.74 27.70 -4.28
CA THR A 134 11.10 26.57 -5.14
C THR A 134 11.80 25.49 -4.36
N LEU A 135 11.24 24.28 -4.42
CA LEU A 135 11.82 23.07 -3.88
C LEU A 135 12.63 22.34 -4.94
N ARG A 136 13.78 21.78 -4.56
CA ARG A 136 14.62 20.98 -5.46
C ARG A 136 15.08 19.70 -4.78
N PHE A 137 14.99 18.57 -5.48
CA PHE A 137 15.46 17.27 -5.00
C PHE A 137 15.71 16.32 -6.17
N THR A 138 16.38 15.20 -5.89
CA THR A 138 16.69 14.17 -6.89
C THR A 138 15.97 12.87 -6.55
N LEU A 139 15.53 12.15 -7.58
CA LEU A 139 15.13 10.74 -7.49
C LEU A 139 16.13 9.92 -8.30
N ASP A 140 16.70 8.88 -7.69
CA ASP A 140 17.65 7.96 -8.29
C ASP A 140 16.98 6.77 -9.01
N GLU A 141 15.77 6.45 -8.60
CA GLU A 141 14.91 5.43 -9.20
C GLU A 141 13.42 5.83 -9.08
N PRO A 142 12.53 5.28 -9.94
CA PRO A 142 11.10 5.55 -9.86
C PRO A 142 10.50 5.15 -8.51
N LYS A 143 10.03 6.15 -7.78
CA LYS A 143 9.26 6.02 -6.55
C LYS A 143 8.19 7.11 -6.49
N ASP A 144 7.01 6.76 -6.00
CA ASP A 144 5.90 7.70 -5.87
C ASP A 144 6.07 8.52 -4.59
N VAL A 145 6.01 9.85 -4.67
CA VAL A 145 6.23 10.74 -3.51
C VAL A 145 5.19 11.84 -3.40
N VAL A 146 5.00 12.35 -2.18
CA VAL A 146 4.18 13.54 -1.92
C VAL A 146 5.07 14.69 -1.49
N VAL A 147 5.01 15.80 -2.22
CA VAL A 147 5.66 17.07 -1.89
C VAL A 147 4.67 17.92 -1.11
N GLN A 148 4.99 18.18 0.15
CA GLN A 148 4.18 18.98 1.07
C GLN A 148 4.92 20.28 1.40
N ILE A 149 4.26 21.42 1.17
CA ILE A 149 4.79 22.76 1.48
C ILE A 149 3.96 23.34 2.63
N ASN A 150 4.61 23.97 3.62
CA ASN A 150 3.94 24.65 4.72
C ASN A 150 2.97 23.81 5.58
N ASP A 151 3.11 22.47 5.58
CA ASP A 151 2.17 21.49 6.15
C ASP A 151 0.79 21.47 5.47
N GLU A 152 0.65 22.09 4.29
CA GLU A 152 -0.60 22.04 3.52
C GLU A 152 -0.86 20.62 3.03
N ILE A 153 -1.95 20.03 3.51
CA ILE A 153 -2.30 18.61 3.27
C ILE A 153 -3.19 18.42 2.04
N PHE A 154 -4.01 19.41 1.70
CA PHE A 154 -4.94 19.33 0.57
C PHE A 154 -4.32 19.93 -0.69
N ASP A 155 -3.57 21.02 -0.54
CA ASP A 155 -2.83 21.69 -1.61
C ASP A 155 -1.37 21.20 -1.68
N CYS A 156 -1.20 19.90 -1.87
CA CYS A 156 0.11 19.26 -2.05
C CYS A 156 0.29 18.74 -3.49
N LEU A 157 1.51 18.29 -3.81
CA LEU A 157 1.85 17.73 -5.10
C LEU A 157 2.20 16.25 -4.97
N HIS A 158 1.52 15.41 -5.74
CA HIS A 158 1.83 13.99 -5.88
C HIS A 158 2.68 13.79 -7.13
N VAL A 159 3.86 13.21 -6.97
CA VAL A 159 4.78 12.90 -8.06
C VAL A 159 4.77 11.39 -8.26
N ILE A 160 4.12 10.94 -9.33
CA ILE A 160 3.97 9.53 -9.66
C ILE A 160 4.98 9.16 -10.74
N THR A 161 5.72 8.06 -10.55
CA THR A 161 6.80 7.71 -11.48
C THR A 161 6.84 6.23 -11.84
N ASN A 162 7.27 5.94 -13.07
CA ASN A 162 7.53 4.58 -13.52
C ASN A 162 8.89 4.45 -14.20
N SER A 163 9.34 3.21 -14.36
CA SER A 163 10.40 2.90 -15.32
C SER A 163 9.82 3.01 -16.73
N PRO A 164 10.57 3.54 -17.72
CA PRO A 164 10.10 3.64 -19.10
C PRO A 164 9.61 2.29 -19.61
N GLU A 165 8.43 2.29 -20.19
CA GLU A 165 7.81 1.08 -20.70
C GLU A 165 8.63 0.50 -21.87
N ARG A 166 8.98 -0.78 -21.76
CA ARG A 166 9.81 -1.49 -22.76
C ARG A 166 9.02 -2.44 -23.65
N HIS A 167 7.85 -2.88 -23.18
CA HIS A 167 7.08 -3.97 -23.77
C HIS A 167 5.59 -3.64 -23.80
N ALA A 168 5.24 -2.47 -24.34
CA ALA A 168 3.85 -2.10 -24.58
C ALA A 168 3.21 -3.11 -25.58
N PRO A 169 1.94 -3.51 -25.38
CA PRO A 169 1.23 -4.36 -26.32
C PRO A 169 1.01 -3.65 -27.67
N SER A 170 0.86 -4.44 -28.73
CA SER A 170 0.56 -3.91 -30.06
C SER A 170 -0.88 -3.38 -30.11
N ALA A 171 -1.08 -2.22 -30.75
CA ALA A 171 -2.41 -1.69 -31.00
C ALA A 171 -3.22 -2.53 -32.02
N ASP A 172 -2.53 -3.34 -32.83
CA ASP A 172 -3.13 -4.24 -33.81
C ASP A 172 -3.41 -5.64 -33.24
N ASP A 173 -3.10 -5.89 -31.97
CA ASP A 173 -3.40 -7.17 -31.32
C ASP A 173 -4.91 -7.29 -31.09
N PRO A 174 -5.58 -8.34 -31.63
CA PRO A 174 -7.03 -8.48 -31.52
C PRO A 174 -7.53 -8.67 -30.09
N ASP A 175 -6.67 -9.12 -29.16
CA ASP A 175 -7.03 -9.33 -27.76
C ASP A 175 -6.73 -8.08 -26.89
N VAL A 176 -6.30 -6.97 -27.51
CA VAL A 176 -5.94 -5.73 -26.81
C VAL A 176 -6.91 -4.60 -27.12
N LEU A 177 -7.56 -4.10 -26.08
CA LEU A 177 -8.32 -2.85 -26.10
C LEU A 177 -7.34 -1.69 -25.85
N TYR A 178 -6.77 -1.16 -26.94
CA TYR A 178 -5.70 -0.18 -26.90
C TYR A 178 -6.21 1.27 -26.84
N TYR A 179 -5.80 2.02 -25.82
CA TYR A 179 -6.05 3.46 -25.69
C TYR A 179 -4.72 4.24 -25.69
N GLY A 180 -4.44 4.90 -26.81
CA GLY A 180 -3.27 5.76 -26.98
C GLY A 180 -3.41 7.14 -26.31
N PRO A 181 -2.39 8.01 -26.40
CA PRO A 181 -2.45 9.37 -25.85
C PRO A 181 -3.69 10.14 -26.32
N GLY A 182 -4.39 10.78 -25.37
CA GLY A 182 -5.66 11.47 -25.64
C GLY A 182 -6.75 11.18 -24.60
N LEU A 183 -7.85 11.93 -24.68
CA LEU A 183 -9.05 11.70 -23.85
C LEU A 183 -10.02 10.78 -24.59
N HIS A 184 -10.38 9.67 -23.97
CA HIS A 184 -11.26 8.64 -24.53
C HIS A 184 -12.51 8.44 -23.68
N THR A 185 -13.59 8.03 -24.32
CA THR A 185 -14.85 7.64 -23.67
C THR A 185 -15.35 6.33 -24.27
N VAL A 186 -16.23 5.64 -23.56
CA VAL A 186 -16.89 4.42 -24.03
C VAL A 186 -18.41 4.60 -23.98
N PRO A 187 -19.17 3.93 -24.87
CA PRO A 187 -20.62 3.93 -24.81
C PRO A 187 -21.13 3.51 -23.43
N GLY A 188 -22.08 4.26 -22.87
CA GLY A 188 -22.65 3.94 -21.56
C GLY A 188 -21.71 4.13 -20.37
N ASN A 189 -20.49 4.67 -20.57
CA ASN A 189 -19.47 4.87 -19.55
C ASN A 189 -18.90 3.59 -18.91
N VAL A 190 -19.24 2.41 -19.40
CA VAL A 190 -18.78 1.12 -18.88
C VAL A 190 -18.09 0.35 -20.01
N LEU A 191 -16.86 -0.09 -19.77
CA LEU A 191 -16.08 -0.94 -20.66
C LEU A 191 -16.10 -2.38 -20.12
N THR A 192 -16.86 -3.25 -20.76
CA THR A 192 -16.85 -4.69 -20.44
C THR A 192 -15.64 -5.37 -21.03
N VAL A 193 -14.90 -6.11 -20.20
CA VAL A 193 -13.73 -6.90 -20.59
C VAL A 193 -14.10 -8.38 -20.62
N THR A 194 -13.65 -9.10 -21.65
CA THR A 194 -13.87 -10.55 -21.78
C THR A 194 -12.61 -11.36 -21.44
N SER A 195 -12.75 -12.66 -21.24
CA SER A 195 -11.64 -13.55 -20.89
C SER A 195 -10.49 -13.48 -21.90
N GLY A 196 -9.25 -13.39 -21.41
CA GLY A 196 -8.04 -13.29 -22.22
C GLY A 196 -7.72 -11.88 -22.73
N GLN A 197 -8.62 -10.90 -22.57
CA GLN A 197 -8.38 -9.56 -23.08
C GLN A 197 -7.47 -8.72 -22.18
N THR A 198 -6.77 -7.78 -22.83
CA THR A 198 -5.99 -6.74 -22.16
C THR A 198 -6.57 -5.36 -22.48
N VAL A 199 -6.95 -4.60 -21.46
CA VAL A 199 -7.17 -3.15 -21.57
C VAL A 199 -5.84 -2.46 -21.35
N TYR A 200 -5.38 -1.70 -22.34
CA TYR A 200 -4.09 -1.00 -22.27
C TYR A 200 -4.26 0.51 -22.37
N LEU A 201 -3.79 1.23 -21.35
CA LEU A 201 -3.79 2.69 -21.29
C LEU A 201 -2.35 3.21 -21.46
N ALA A 202 -1.99 3.68 -22.65
CA ALA A 202 -0.66 4.23 -22.89
C ALA A 202 -0.39 5.47 -22.02
N GLY A 203 0.87 5.79 -21.75
CA GLY A 203 1.21 7.07 -21.12
C GLY A 203 0.68 8.25 -21.94
N GLY A 204 0.03 9.21 -21.27
CA GLY A 204 -0.70 10.32 -21.89
C GLY A 204 -2.15 9.98 -22.28
N ALA A 205 -2.60 8.74 -22.12
CA ALA A 205 -4.00 8.37 -22.30
C ALA A 205 -4.81 8.71 -21.03
N VAL A 206 -6.03 9.19 -21.24
CA VAL A 206 -7.06 9.30 -20.20
C VAL A 206 -8.32 8.61 -20.70
N LEU A 207 -8.67 7.48 -20.09
CA LEU A 207 -9.93 6.79 -20.36
C LEU A 207 -10.96 7.23 -19.31
N LYS A 208 -12.07 7.83 -19.75
CA LYS A 208 -13.19 8.15 -18.88
C LYS A 208 -14.23 7.03 -18.92
N ALA A 209 -14.10 6.07 -18.01
CA ALA A 209 -14.94 4.88 -17.94
C ALA A 209 -14.89 4.21 -16.56
N GLU A 210 -15.84 3.31 -16.33
CA GLU A 210 -15.68 2.13 -15.47
C GLU A 210 -15.19 0.96 -16.32
N ILE A 211 -14.35 0.09 -15.77
CA ILE A 211 -13.90 -1.14 -16.42
C ILE A 211 -14.48 -2.34 -15.66
N ASP A 212 -15.27 -3.13 -16.37
CA ASP A 212 -16.03 -4.24 -15.81
C ASP A 212 -15.41 -5.58 -16.19
N VAL A 213 -14.89 -6.30 -15.21
CA VAL A 213 -14.19 -7.59 -15.34
C VAL A 213 -14.99 -8.62 -14.53
N LYS A 214 -16.14 -9.05 -15.07
CA LYS A 214 -17.11 -9.89 -14.35
C LYS A 214 -17.30 -11.25 -15.00
N GLY A 215 -17.13 -12.32 -14.23
CA GLY A 215 -17.30 -13.69 -14.71
C GLY A 215 -16.27 -14.12 -15.76
N VAL A 216 -15.05 -13.58 -15.69
CA VAL A 216 -14.00 -13.80 -16.70
C VAL A 216 -12.71 -14.36 -16.13
N GLU A 217 -11.81 -14.76 -17.04
CA GLU A 217 -10.52 -15.34 -16.70
C GLU A 217 -9.40 -14.73 -17.52
N ASN A 218 -8.22 -14.56 -16.92
CA ASN A 218 -7.01 -14.11 -17.61
C ASN A 218 -7.15 -12.72 -18.25
N ALA A 219 -7.84 -11.80 -17.56
CA ALA A 219 -8.00 -10.41 -18.01
C ALA A 219 -6.93 -9.49 -17.39
N THR A 220 -6.45 -8.52 -18.16
CA THR A 220 -5.44 -7.55 -17.70
C THR A 220 -5.89 -6.12 -17.96
N VAL A 221 -5.71 -5.22 -16.99
CA VAL A 221 -5.82 -3.77 -17.16
C VAL A 221 -4.45 -3.17 -16.86
N THR A 222 -3.79 -2.58 -17.84
CA THR A 222 -2.38 -2.18 -17.68
C THR A 222 -2.03 -0.90 -18.45
N GLY A 223 -0.83 -0.39 -18.20
CA GLY A 223 -0.25 0.78 -18.84
C GLY A 223 -0.11 1.98 -17.90
N HIS A 224 0.54 3.04 -18.38
CA HIS A 224 0.89 4.22 -17.58
C HIS A 224 -0.13 5.37 -17.71
N GLY A 225 -1.26 5.12 -18.35
CA GLY A 225 -2.34 6.09 -18.50
C GLY A 225 -3.22 6.24 -17.26
N VAL A 226 -4.25 7.07 -17.41
CA VAL A 226 -5.19 7.44 -16.34
C VAL A 226 -6.58 6.89 -16.64
N LEU A 227 -7.19 6.22 -15.66
CA LEU A 227 -8.61 5.93 -15.62
C LEU A 227 -9.32 7.01 -14.80
N LEU A 228 -10.23 7.75 -15.44
CA LEU A 228 -10.98 8.85 -14.84
C LEU A 228 -12.44 8.42 -14.64
N ALA A 229 -12.94 8.52 -13.41
CA ALA A 229 -14.34 8.18 -13.14
C ALA A 229 -15.30 9.09 -13.93
N PRO A 230 -16.28 8.51 -14.65
CA PRO A 230 -17.33 9.27 -15.32
C PRO A 230 -18.18 10.12 -14.38
N THR A 231 -18.50 9.58 -13.19
CA THR A 231 -19.31 10.19 -12.15
C THR A 231 -18.78 9.81 -10.77
N SER A 232 -19.45 10.23 -9.68
CA SER A 232 -19.09 9.80 -8.32
C SER A 232 -19.52 8.37 -7.97
N THR A 233 -20.28 7.69 -8.84
CA THR A 233 -20.82 6.34 -8.59
C THR A 233 -20.51 5.34 -9.71
N VAL A 234 -19.87 5.79 -10.79
CA VAL A 234 -19.47 4.98 -11.94
C VAL A 234 -18.00 5.30 -12.19
N GLY A 235 -17.16 4.28 -12.21
CA GLY A 235 -15.72 4.42 -12.46
C GLY A 235 -14.92 3.32 -11.78
N GLY A 236 -13.61 3.33 -11.99
CA GLY A 236 -12.72 2.34 -11.38
C GLY A 236 -12.72 1.02 -12.15
N VAL A 237 -12.14 -0.01 -11.52
CA VAL A 237 -12.09 -1.38 -12.05
C VAL A 237 -12.81 -2.31 -11.08
N HIS A 238 -13.76 -3.09 -11.59
CA HIS A 238 -14.50 -4.08 -10.83
C HIS A 238 -14.14 -5.47 -11.32
N ILE A 239 -13.52 -6.29 -10.46
CA ILE A 239 -13.18 -7.69 -10.75
C ILE A 239 -14.06 -8.57 -9.87
N GLU A 240 -15.11 -9.12 -10.46
CA GLU A 240 -16.11 -9.90 -9.71
C GLU A 240 -16.30 -11.29 -10.32
N HIS A 241 -16.42 -12.31 -9.47
CA HIS A 241 -16.55 -13.73 -9.87
C HIS A 241 -15.54 -14.15 -10.95
N SER A 242 -14.31 -13.64 -10.85
CA SER A 242 -13.29 -13.72 -11.89
C SER A 242 -11.97 -14.26 -11.33
N ARG A 243 -11.14 -14.82 -12.21
CA ARG A 243 -9.84 -15.37 -11.79
C ARG A 243 -8.67 -15.08 -12.73
N ASN A 244 -7.46 -15.08 -12.16
CA ASN A 244 -6.21 -14.82 -12.88
C ASN A 244 -6.19 -13.42 -13.53
N CYS A 245 -6.66 -12.40 -12.80
CA CYS A 245 -6.75 -11.04 -13.31
C CYS A 245 -5.56 -10.18 -12.85
N ARG A 246 -5.21 -9.16 -13.65
CA ARG A 246 -4.13 -8.23 -13.34
C ARG A 246 -4.56 -6.78 -13.51
N VAL A 247 -4.13 -5.91 -12.60
CA VAL A 247 -4.23 -4.45 -12.74
C VAL A 247 -2.86 -3.84 -12.48
N GLU A 248 -2.23 -3.23 -13.49
CA GLU A 248 -0.81 -2.85 -13.41
C GLU A 248 -0.52 -1.42 -13.89
N ASN A 249 0.18 -0.64 -13.06
CA ASN A 249 0.73 0.70 -13.34
C ASN A 249 -0.29 1.83 -13.57
N VAL A 250 -1.59 1.52 -13.67
CA VAL A 250 -2.65 2.49 -13.96
C VAL A 250 -2.86 3.48 -12.81
N ILE A 251 -3.16 4.74 -13.19
CA ILE A 251 -3.57 5.80 -12.27
C ILE A 251 -5.09 5.93 -12.28
N PHE A 252 -5.71 5.95 -11.11
CA PHE A 252 -7.15 6.04 -10.92
C PHE A 252 -7.52 7.38 -10.29
N LEU A 253 -8.35 8.15 -10.98
CA LEU A 253 -8.87 9.42 -10.49
C LEU A 253 -10.37 9.32 -10.23
N ALA A 254 -10.75 9.67 -8.99
CA ALA A 254 -12.11 9.71 -8.44
C ALA A 254 -12.77 8.36 -8.11
N ASN A 255 -12.14 7.22 -8.39
CA ASN A 255 -12.59 5.88 -8.00
C ASN A 255 -11.35 4.95 -7.84
N GLY A 256 -11.56 3.72 -7.38
CA GLY A 256 -10.53 2.74 -7.07
C GLY A 256 -10.73 1.39 -7.76
N ILE A 257 -10.39 0.32 -7.05
CA ILE A 257 -10.50 -1.07 -7.53
C ILE A 257 -11.35 -1.86 -6.53
N GLY A 258 -12.40 -2.52 -7.02
CA GLY A 258 -13.25 -3.42 -6.23
C GLY A 258 -13.08 -4.87 -6.66
N LEU A 259 -12.90 -5.76 -5.68
CA LEU A 259 -12.85 -7.20 -5.86
C LEU A 259 -14.02 -7.88 -5.15
N GLY A 260 -14.72 -8.80 -5.80
CA GLY A 260 -15.80 -9.58 -5.21
C GLY A 260 -15.76 -11.02 -5.68
N GLU A 261 -15.61 -11.98 -4.77
CA GLU A 261 -15.43 -13.40 -5.15
C GLU A 261 -14.33 -13.61 -6.21
N ALA A 262 -13.25 -12.85 -6.09
CA ALA A 262 -12.13 -12.91 -7.03
C ALA A 262 -11.06 -13.89 -6.55
N GLU A 263 -10.38 -14.55 -7.48
CA GLU A 263 -9.30 -15.50 -7.19
C GLU A 263 -8.05 -15.22 -8.01
N ASN A 264 -6.88 -15.25 -7.36
CA ASN A 264 -5.59 -15.08 -8.05
C ASN A 264 -5.50 -13.74 -8.80
N VAL A 265 -5.68 -12.63 -8.08
CA VAL A 265 -5.60 -11.27 -8.64
C VAL A 265 -4.31 -10.58 -8.19
N HIS A 266 -3.61 -9.96 -9.14
CA HIS A 266 -2.43 -9.17 -8.87
C HIS A 266 -2.67 -7.70 -9.22
N VAL A 267 -2.58 -6.82 -8.23
CA VAL A 267 -2.64 -5.37 -8.42
C VAL A 267 -1.26 -4.80 -8.15
N LYS A 268 -0.63 -4.22 -9.17
CA LYS A 268 0.74 -3.73 -9.10
C LYS A 268 0.82 -2.27 -9.47
N LYS A 269 1.41 -1.43 -8.62
CA LYS A 269 1.60 0.00 -8.87
C LYS A 269 0.31 0.70 -9.34
N ALA A 270 -0.83 0.37 -8.73
CA ALA A 270 -2.06 1.14 -8.88
C ALA A 270 -1.96 2.40 -8.02
N ARG A 271 -2.31 3.57 -8.58
CA ARG A 271 -2.27 4.86 -7.88
C ARG A 271 -3.68 5.40 -7.79
N VAL A 272 -4.27 5.36 -6.59
CA VAL A 272 -5.69 5.61 -6.40
C VAL A 272 -5.92 6.93 -5.67
N PHE A 273 -6.77 7.77 -6.25
CA PHE A 273 -7.23 9.03 -5.67
C PHE A 273 -8.75 9.07 -5.63
N THR A 274 -9.35 9.08 -4.45
CA THR A 274 -10.82 9.15 -4.30
C THR A 274 -11.23 10.36 -3.46
N TRP A 275 -12.41 10.90 -3.75
CA TRP A 275 -13.01 12.03 -3.02
C TRP A 275 -14.51 11.90 -2.81
N GLY A 276 -15.12 10.83 -3.34
CA GLY A 276 -16.54 10.52 -3.24
C GLY A 276 -16.96 10.13 -1.82
N GLN A 277 -18.26 9.97 -1.62
CA GLN A 277 -18.80 9.34 -0.42
C GLN A 277 -18.54 7.83 -0.51
N TRP A 278 -18.04 7.21 0.57
CA TRP A 278 -17.58 5.82 0.55
C TRP A 278 -16.55 5.58 -0.55
N GLY A 279 -15.63 6.54 -0.68
CA GLY A 279 -14.58 6.51 -1.68
C GLY A 279 -13.45 5.60 -1.24
N ASP A 280 -13.74 4.32 -1.03
CA ASP A 280 -12.74 3.31 -0.74
C ASP A 280 -11.77 3.18 -1.93
N GLY A 281 -10.52 2.85 -1.65
CA GLY A 281 -9.48 2.74 -2.68
C GLY A 281 -9.39 1.34 -3.28
N LEU A 282 -9.07 0.36 -2.43
CA LEU A 282 -8.74 -1.00 -2.82
C LEU A 282 -9.59 -1.95 -1.96
N THR A 283 -10.78 -2.24 -2.45
CA THR A 283 -11.82 -2.97 -1.72
C THR A 283 -11.86 -4.43 -2.11
N MET A 284 -12.12 -5.32 -1.16
CA MET A 284 -12.31 -6.74 -1.44
C MET A 284 -13.41 -7.37 -0.58
N TYR A 285 -14.15 -8.28 -1.22
CA TYR A 285 -15.18 -9.13 -0.63
C TYR A 285 -14.95 -10.58 -1.06
N CYS A 286 -15.07 -11.52 -0.12
CA CYS A 286 -15.05 -12.97 -0.37
C CYS A 286 -13.94 -13.46 -1.33
N SER A 287 -12.75 -12.86 -1.28
CA SER A 287 -11.73 -13.02 -2.31
C SER A 287 -10.51 -13.77 -1.78
N LYS A 288 -9.81 -14.51 -2.65
CA LYS A 288 -8.68 -15.35 -2.23
C LYS A 288 -7.46 -15.29 -3.15
N ASN A 289 -6.28 -15.45 -2.55
CA ASN A 289 -4.99 -15.37 -3.25
C ASN A 289 -4.85 -14.03 -4.00
N ILE A 290 -4.81 -12.94 -3.24
CA ILE A 290 -4.74 -11.58 -3.79
C ILE A 290 -3.41 -10.94 -3.39
N THR A 291 -2.75 -10.27 -4.32
CA THR A 291 -1.52 -9.52 -4.03
C THR A 291 -1.61 -8.09 -4.54
N PHE A 292 -1.44 -7.13 -3.63
CA PHE A 292 -1.19 -5.72 -3.92
C PHE A 292 0.29 -5.41 -3.72
N ASP A 293 0.94 -4.85 -4.73
CA ASP A 293 2.39 -4.58 -4.72
C ASP A 293 2.70 -3.19 -5.26
N GLY A 294 3.29 -2.31 -4.45
CA GLY A 294 3.75 -1.00 -4.94
C GLY A 294 2.62 0.03 -5.10
N CYS A 295 1.47 -0.15 -4.45
CA CYS A 295 0.31 0.72 -4.65
C CYS A 295 0.41 2.02 -3.83
N PHE A 296 -0.10 3.11 -4.40
CA PHE A 296 -0.31 4.37 -3.69
C PHE A 296 -1.82 4.61 -3.57
N ALA A 297 -2.30 4.94 -2.38
CA ALA A 297 -3.71 5.25 -2.18
C ALA A 297 -3.86 6.53 -1.36
N ARG A 298 -4.60 7.50 -1.90
CA ARG A 298 -5.11 8.65 -1.16
C ARG A 298 -6.63 8.68 -1.27
N THR A 299 -7.32 8.41 -0.18
CA THR A 299 -8.73 8.03 -0.26
C THR A 299 -9.64 8.83 0.66
N SER A 300 -10.88 8.98 0.25
CA SER A 300 -11.95 9.64 1.01
C SER A 300 -12.81 8.69 1.83
N ASP A 301 -12.32 7.48 2.05
CA ASP A 301 -12.73 6.44 2.98
C ASP A 301 -11.53 5.47 3.08
N ASP A 302 -11.75 4.18 3.34
CA ASP A 302 -10.67 3.20 3.49
C ASP A 302 -9.70 3.11 2.28
N CYS A 303 -8.38 3.18 2.50
CA CYS A 303 -7.41 2.90 1.43
C CYS A 303 -7.48 1.41 1.04
N PHE A 304 -7.49 0.53 2.03
CA PHE A 304 -7.75 -0.91 1.89
C PHE A 304 -8.93 -1.31 2.77
N SER A 305 -9.96 -1.89 2.15
CA SER A 305 -11.15 -2.41 2.84
C SER A 305 -11.24 -3.91 2.59
N ILE A 306 -10.98 -4.70 3.63
CA ILE A 306 -10.86 -6.16 3.57
C ILE A 306 -12.05 -6.78 4.28
N TYR A 307 -13.04 -7.18 3.49
CA TYR A 307 -14.32 -7.66 3.95
C TYR A 307 -14.53 -9.13 3.58
N ALA A 308 -15.46 -9.81 4.27
CA ALA A 308 -15.99 -11.10 3.82
C ALA A 308 -17.28 -10.83 3.04
N HIS A 309 -18.45 -11.21 3.57
CA HIS A 309 -19.75 -11.00 2.93
C HIS A 309 -20.27 -9.56 2.92
N ARG A 310 -20.84 -9.18 1.77
CA ARG A 310 -21.66 -7.98 1.59
C ARG A 310 -22.56 -8.17 0.37
N GLY A 311 -23.87 -7.97 0.55
CA GLY A 311 -24.82 -8.10 -0.55
C GLY A 311 -24.84 -9.53 -1.09
N ASP A 312 -24.56 -9.70 -2.38
CA ASP A 312 -24.61 -11.00 -3.05
C ASP A 312 -23.25 -11.71 -3.12
N PHE A 313 -22.22 -11.20 -2.42
CA PHE A 313 -20.92 -11.89 -2.31
C PHE A 313 -20.89 -12.83 -1.11
N TYR A 314 -20.43 -14.07 -1.32
CA TYR A 314 -20.38 -15.09 -0.27
C TYR A 314 -19.01 -15.79 -0.18
N GLY A 315 -18.55 -16.02 1.04
CA GLY A 315 -17.36 -16.82 1.34
C GLY A 315 -16.27 -16.07 2.11
N ASP A 316 -15.25 -16.83 2.48
CA ASP A 316 -14.07 -16.33 3.18
C ASP A 316 -13.26 -15.35 2.32
N THR A 317 -12.59 -14.41 2.99
CA THR A 317 -11.48 -13.63 2.39
C THR A 317 -10.16 -14.13 2.94
N ARG A 318 -9.28 -14.68 2.09
CA ARG A 318 -8.04 -15.29 2.58
C ARG A 318 -6.86 -15.25 1.64
N ASP A 319 -5.66 -15.42 2.21
CA ASP A 319 -4.41 -15.47 1.46
C ASP A 319 -4.16 -14.14 0.71
N LEU A 320 -4.10 -13.05 1.50
CA LEU A 320 -3.91 -11.69 1.01
C LEU A 320 -2.50 -11.19 1.32
N THR A 321 -1.84 -10.59 0.35
CA THR A 321 -0.59 -9.86 0.55
C THR A 321 -0.75 -8.40 0.10
N ILE A 322 -0.51 -7.46 1.00
CA ILE A 322 -0.34 -6.03 0.72
C ILE A 322 1.13 -5.72 0.97
N LYS A 323 1.87 -5.26 -0.04
CA LYS A 323 3.28 -4.93 0.14
C LYS A 323 3.77 -3.73 -0.66
N ASN A 324 4.81 -3.08 -0.13
CA ASN A 324 5.47 -1.93 -0.76
C ASN A 324 4.52 -0.76 -1.05
N CYS A 325 3.51 -0.55 -0.20
CA CYS A 325 2.46 0.44 -0.46
C CYS A 325 2.64 1.74 0.34
N THR A 326 2.06 2.83 -0.15
CA THR A 326 2.00 4.13 0.52
C THR A 326 0.55 4.60 0.64
N LEU A 327 0.10 4.90 1.86
CA LEU A 327 -1.32 5.10 2.18
C LEU A 327 -1.58 6.45 2.85
N TRP A 328 -2.61 7.15 2.40
CA TRP A 328 -3.08 8.43 2.94
C TRP A 328 -4.61 8.41 3.02
N ALA A 329 -5.16 8.11 4.20
CA ALA A 329 -6.60 8.15 4.39
C ALA A 329 -7.05 9.57 4.77
N ASP A 330 -7.73 10.26 3.84
CA ASP A 330 -8.34 11.56 4.12
C ASP A 330 -9.57 11.45 5.06
N VAL A 331 -10.19 10.27 5.07
CA VAL A 331 -11.29 9.84 5.92
C VAL A 331 -11.09 8.35 6.24
N ALA A 332 -11.58 7.86 7.38
CA ALA A 332 -11.53 6.44 7.76
C ALA A 332 -10.11 5.88 7.81
N HIS A 333 -9.82 4.70 7.25
CA HIS A 333 -8.63 3.91 7.58
C HIS A 333 -7.65 3.76 6.42
N PRO A 334 -6.33 3.79 6.67
CA PRO A 334 -5.35 3.24 5.75
C PRO A 334 -5.57 1.74 5.49
N VAL A 335 -5.84 0.95 6.53
CA VAL A 335 -6.22 -0.47 6.36
C VAL A 335 -7.34 -0.83 7.34
N ASN A 336 -8.47 -1.30 6.82
CA ASN A 336 -9.59 -1.81 7.58
C ASN A 336 -9.84 -3.28 7.21
N VAL A 337 -10.03 -4.13 8.23
CA VAL A 337 -10.30 -5.57 8.09
C VAL A 337 -11.52 -5.93 8.92
N GLY A 338 -12.47 -6.66 8.33
CA GLY A 338 -13.69 -7.11 9.02
C GLY A 338 -14.85 -6.14 8.77
N THR A 339 -15.59 -5.74 9.79
CA THR A 339 -16.82 -4.93 9.67
C THR A 339 -17.98 -5.60 8.96
N HIS A 340 -17.79 -6.30 7.84
CA HIS A 340 -18.86 -6.93 7.07
C HIS A 340 -18.60 -8.43 6.90
N GLY A 341 -19.64 -9.22 7.19
CA GLY A 341 -19.64 -10.68 7.18
C GLY A 341 -21.07 -11.22 7.18
N ASN A 342 -21.19 -12.53 7.36
CA ASN A 342 -22.46 -13.25 7.35
C ASN A 342 -22.74 -13.91 8.70
N SER A 343 -23.76 -13.45 9.42
CA SER A 343 -24.13 -14.05 10.72
C SER A 343 -24.79 -15.43 10.59
N ASP A 344 -25.49 -15.69 9.48
CA ASP A 344 -26.22 -16.94 9.27
C ASP A 344 -25.28 -18.08 8.84
N ASP A 345 -24.24 -17.75 8.06
CA ASP A 345 -23.15 -18.65 7.67
C ASP A 345 -21.78 -17.99 7.95
N PRO A 346 -21.29 -18.04 9.21
CA PRO A 346 -20.11 -17.29 9.65
C PRO A 346 -18.80 -17.57 8.90
N GLU A 347 -18.26 -16.52 8.30
CA GLU A 347 -17.04 -16.55 7.50
C GLU A 347 -15.77 -16.27 8.32
N THR A 348 -14.63 -16.50 7.68
CA THR A 348 -13.30 -16.22 8.20
C THR A 348 -12.53 -15.30 7.26
N ILE A 349 -11.89 -14.28 7.83
CA ILE A 349 -10.87 -13.48 7.14
C ILE A 349 -9.50 -13.94 7.65
N ALA A 350 -8.69 -14.58 6.80
CA ALA A 350 -7.47 -15.24 7.26
C ALA A 350 -6.25 -15.13 6.35
N ASN A 351 -5.06 -15.33 6.95
CA ASN A 351 -3.78 -15.37 6.24
C ASN A 351 -3.49 -14.04 5.51
N LEU A 352 -3.43 -12.96 6.28
CA LEU A 352 -3.14 -11.63 5.76
C LEU A 352 -1.68 -11.27 6.03
N LEU A 353 -0.98 -10.75 5.02
CA LEU A 353 0.35 -10.17 5.15
C LEU A 353 0.32 -8.71 4.70
N ILE A 354 0.56 -7.79 5.63
CA ILE A 354 0.77 -6.36 5.36
C ILE A 354 2.25 -6.11 5.59
N LYS A 355 3.00 -5.80 4.53
CA LYS A 355 4.47 -5.75 4.59
C LYS A 355 5.08 -4.55 3.90
N ASN A 356 6.03 -3.88 4.54
CA ASN A 356 6.74 -2.75 3.95
C ASN A 356 5.76 -1.66 3.48
N VAL A 357 4.99 -1.10 4.41
CA VAL A 357 3.96 -0.08 4.13
C VAL A 357 4.29 1.23 4.85
N ASP A 358 4.20 2.34 4.11
CA ASP A 358 4.24 3.68 4.66
C ASP A 358 2.83 4.26 4.79
N ILE A 359 2.45 4.67 6.00
CA ILE A 359 1.18 5.32 6.27
C ILE A 359 1.45 6.79 6.55
N LEU A 360 1.02 7.64 5.62
CA LEU A 360 1.22 9.08 5.63
C LEU A 360 0.14 9.81 6.43
N ASP A 361 -1.08 9.30 6.44
CA ASP A 361 -2.14 9.99 7.15
C ASP A 361 -3.29 9.05 7.50
N HIS A 362 -3.98 9.41 8.56
CA HIS A 362 -5.19 8.80 9.07
C HIS A 362 -6.03 9.89 9.71
N ARG A 363 -7.31 9.95 9.33
CA ARG A 363 -8.25 10.93 9.86
C ARG A 363 -9.63 10.32 10.03
N GLU A 364 -9.86 9.73 11.20
CA GLU A 364 -11.17 9.22 11.59
C GLU A 364 -11.64 9.84 12.92
N PRO A 365 -12.57 10.81 12.89
CA PRO A 365 -13.09 11.45 14.10
C PRO A 365 -13.88 10.50 15.02
N GLN A 366 -14.46 9.43 14.49
CA GLN A 366 -15.29 8.50 15.23
C GLN A 366 -14.41 7.45 15.93
N LEU A 367 -14.31 7.51 17.26
CA LEU A 367 -13.45 6.62 18.06
C LEU A 367 -13.67 5.12 17.81
N ASN A 368 -14.89 4.71 17.44
CA ASN A 368 -15.24 3.32 17.14
C ASN A 368 -14.72 2.81 15.78
N TYR A 369 -14.12 3.68 14.97
CA TYR A 369 -13.64 3.39 13.62
C TYR A 369 -12.22 3.95 13.45
N GLN A 370 -11.45 4.12 14.53
CA GLN A 370 -10.07 4.58 14.42
C GLN A 370 -9.09 3.43 14.26
N GLY A 371 -7.97 3.70 13.60
CA GLY A 371 -6.84 2.78 13.44
C GLY A 371 -6.19 2.98 12.07
N CYS A 372 -4.87 3.23 12.06
CA CYS A 372 -4.10 3.18 10.81
C CYS A 372 -4.19 1.77 10.21
N ILE A 373 -4.13 0.75 11.09
CA ILE A 373 -4.50 -0.62 10.79
C ILE A 373 -5.58 -1.04 11.79
N ALA A 374 -6.77 -1.34 11.29
CA ALA A 374 -7.92 -1.77 12.08
C ALA A 374 -8.33 -3.20 11.74
N LEU A 375 -8.41 -4.06 12.76
CA LEU A 375 -8.91 -5.44 12.68
C LEU A 375 -10.19 -5.52 13.51
N ASN A 376 -11.33 -5.35 12.86
CA ASN A 376 -12.63 -5.17 13.49
C ASN A 376 -13.56 -6.34 13.14
N ALA A 377 -13.51 -7.43 13.89
CA ALA A 377 -14.39 -8.58 13.67
C ALA A 377 -15.84 -8.23 14.06
N GLY A 378 -16.75 -8.22 13.08
CA GLY A 378 -18.20 -8.07 13.23
C GLY A 378 -18.94 -9.11 12.38
N ASP A 379 -20.27 -9.21 12.52
CA ASP A 379 -21.09 -10.16 11.73
C ASP A 379 -20.63 -11.61 11.82
N SER A 380 -20.32 -12.08 13.03
CA SER A 380 -19.79 -13.42 13.29
C SER A 380 -18.48 -13.77 12.56
N ASN A 381 -17.82 -12.81 11.91
CA ASN A 381 -16.51 -13.05 11.30
C ASN A 381 -15.47 -13.48 12.35
N LEU A 382 -14.60 -14.38 11.95
CA LEU A 382 -13.33 -14.63 12.63
C LEU A 382 -12.20 -13.99 11.82
N ILE A 383 -11.41 -13.09 12.42
CA ILE A 383 -10.17 -12.60 11.81
C ILE A 383 -9.01 -13.41 12.38
N LYS A 384 -8.19 -14.04 11.53
CA LYS A 384 -7.13 -14.95 12.00
C LYS A 384 -5.85 -14.93 11.19
N ASN A 385 -4.70 -15.12 11.84
CA ASN A 385 -3.39 -15.24 11.18
C ASN A 385 -3.05 -14.00 10.35
N VAL A 386 -2.84 -12.88 11.04
CA VAL A 386 -2.50 -11.59 10.44
C VAL A 386 -1.06 -11.23 10.77
N ARG A 387 -0.26 -10.97 9.75
CA ARG A 387 1.12 -10.49 9.87
C ARG A 387 1.21 -9.05 9.40
N ILE A 388 1.74 -8.18 10.26
CA ILE A 388 2.02 -6.78 9.97
C ILE A 388 3.52 -6.59 10.12
N GLU A 389 4.24 -6.37 9.02
CA GLU A 389 5.70 -6.39 8.98
C GLU A 389 6.27 -5.12 8.36
N ASP A 390 7.27 -4.51 9.01
CA ASP A 390 8.01 -3.37 8.44
C ASP A 390 7.06 -2.22 8.06
N VAL A 391 6.18 -1.80 8.98
CA VAL A 391 5.21 -0.72 8.76
C VAL A 391 5.69 0.56 9.42
N ARG A 392 5.64 1.68 8.71
CA ARG A 392 6.09 2.99 9.17
C ARG A 392 4.91 3.95 9.11
N ILE A 393 4.50 4.44 10.27
CA ILE A 393 3.38 5.35 10.44
C ILE A 393 3.96 6.71 10.81
N GLU A 394 3.79 7.67 9.90
CA GLU A 394 4.14 9.07 10.16
C GLU A 394 3.08 9.73 11.04
N ASP A 395 3.31 10.97 11.45
CA ASP A 395 2.29 11.71 12.17
C ASP A 395 1.08 11.95 11.27
N PHE A 396 -0.11 11.82 11.85
CA PHE A 396 -1.38 11.85 11.14
C PHE A 396 -2.35 12.82 11.82
N ARG A 397 -3.47 13.15 11.18
CA ARG A 397 -4.36 14.20 11.68
C ARG A 397 -5.23 13.79 12.86
N TRP A 398 -5.82 12.60 12.83
CA TRP A 398 -6.76 12.17 13.86
C TRP A 398 -6.98 10.66 13.82
N GLY A 399 -6.57 9.93 14.86
CA GLY A 399 -6.95 8.54 15.02
C GLY A 399 -5.98 7.71 15.84
N GLN A 400 -5.84 6.42 15.53
CA GLN A 400 -5.03 5.47 16.32
C GLN A 400 -3.94 4.83 15.46
N VAL A 401 -2.87 4.35 16.10
CA VAL A 401 -1.80 3.60 15.41
C VAL A 401 -2.34 2.24 14.95
N ILE A 402 -3.02 1.52 15.84
CA ILE A 402 -3.58 0.20 15.55
C ILE A 402 -4.86 0.00 16.38
N ASN A 403 -5.84 -0.74 15.86
CA ASN A 403 -7.06 -1.06 16.58
C ASN A 403 -7.45 -2.52 16.32
N LEU A 404 -7.63 -3.28 17.40
CA LEU A 404 -8.09 -4.67 17.33
C LEU A 404 -9.36 -4.78 18.15
N ARG A 405 -10.46 -5.14 17.51
CA ARG A 405 -11.75 -5.17 18.17
C ARG A 405 -12.60 -6.32 17.68
N VAL A 406 -13.23 -7.01 18.63
CA VAL A 406 -14.45 -7.77 18.35
C VAL A 406 -15.62 -6.84 18.63
N MET A 407 -16.38 -6.48 17.61
CA MET A 407 -17.41 -5.47 17.71
C MET A 407 -18.79 -6.00 17.36
N PHE A 408 -19.79 -5.45 18.02
CA PHE A 408 -21.16 -5.42 17.55
C PHE A 408 -21.58 -3.97 17.37
N ASN A 409 -21.57 -3.50 16.13
CA ASN A 409 -22.05 -2.18 15.76
C ASN A 409 -23.38 -2.30 15.04
N ALA A 410 -24.50 -2.13 15.75
CA ALA A 410 -25.85 -2.35 15.21
C ALA A 410 -26.20 -1.50 13.96
N LYS A 411 -25.39 -0.50 13.59
CA LYS A 411 -25.54 0.22 12.32
C LYS A 411 -25.09 -0.60 11.11
N TYR A 412 -24.05 -1.42 11.28
CA TYR A 412 -23.38 -2.14 10.20
C TYR A 412 -23.36 -3.65 10.39
N ASN A 413 -23.63 -4.12 11.61
CA ASN A 413 -23.59 -5.50 11.99
C ASN A 413 -24.94 -6.01 12.48
N THR A 414 -25.15 -7.29 12.23
CA THR A 414 -26.24 -8.14 12.68
C THR A 414 -25.86 -8.99 13.89
N SER A 415 -24.55 -9.22 14.13
CA SER A 415 -24.03 -9.88 15.33
C SER A 415 -22.61 -9.42 15.68
N ALA A 416 -22.12 -9.77 16.88
CA ALA A 416 -20.71 -9.61 17.23
C ALA A 416 -19.83 -10.54 16.38
N GLY A 417 -18.59 -10.14 16.10
CA GLY A 417 -17.61 -11.06 15.53
C GLY A 417 -17.28 -12.21 16.48
N ARG A 418 -16.72 -13.31 15.95
CA ARG A 418 -16.33 -14.49 16.75
C ARG A 418 -14.96 -14.37 17.40
N GLY A 419 -14.10 -13.49 16.90
CA GLY A 419 -12.79 -13.26 17.49
C GLY A 419 -11.80 -12.59 16.55
N VAL A 420 -10.69 -12.15 17.14
CA VAL A 420 -9.46 -11.79 16.42
C VAL A 420 -8.33 -12.64 17.01
N GLU A 421 -7.70 -13.49 16.20
CA GLU A 421 -6.73 -14.48 16.69
C GLU A 421 -5.42 -14.45 15.91
N ASP A 422 -4.31 -14.66 16.62
CA ASP A 422 -2.98 -14.89 16.03
C ASP A 422 -2.51 -13.72 15.15
N VAL A 423 -2.27 -12.57 15.79
CA VAL A 423 -1.77 -11.35 15.15
C VAL A 423 -0.30 -11.16 15.51
N TYR A 424 0.55 -11.09 14.48
CA TYR A 424 2.00 -10.87 14.65
C TYR A 424 2.42 -9.55 14.00
N VAL A 425 2.78 -8.58 14.84
CA VAL A 425 3.27 -7.26 14.42
C VAL A 425 4.77 -7.22 14.59
N LYS A 426 5.53 -7.05 13.51
CA LYS A 426 6.99 -6.99 13.51
C LYS A 426 7.48 -5.70 12.88
N ASN A 427 8.38 -4.98 13.56
CA ASN A 427 8.98 -3.75 13.05
C ASN A 427 7.94 -2.69 12.65
N LEU A 428 6.97 -2.43 13.53
CA LEU A 428 6.04 -1.31 13.36
C LEU A 428 6.62 -0.08 14.06
N THR A 429 6.71 1.04 13.35
CA THR A 429 7.15 2.33 13.90
C THR A 429 6.04 3.37 13.79
N TYR A 430 5.77 4.10 14.87
CA TYR A 430 4.99 5.34 14.83
C TYR A 430 5.88 6.52 15.23
N THR A 431 5.89 7.57 14.41
CA THR A 431 6.60 8.83 14.67
C THR A 431 5.63 9.99 14.56
N GLY A 432 5.14 10.48 15.71
CA GLY A 432 4.15 11.54 15.73
C GLY A 432 3.62 11.89 17.13
N THR A 433 2.71 12.85 17.17
CA THR A 433 2.16 13.40 18.42
C THR A 433 0.64 13.42 18.49
N HIS A 434 -0.05 13.06 17.41
CA HIS A 434 -1.51 13.16 17.30
C HIS A 434 -2.27 11.84 17.52
N ALA A 435 -1.57 10.73 17.79
CA ALA A 435 -2.22 9.45 18.04
C ALA A 435 -3.07 9.47 19.32
N ASN A 436 -4.33 9.08 19.19
CA ASN A 436 -5.15 8.62 20.29
C ASN A 436 -4.68 7.24 20.80
N PRO A 437 -5.05 6.86 22.03
CA PRO A 437 -4.87 5.50 22.55
C PRO A 437 -5.30 4.43 21.55
N SER A 438 -4.39 3.52 21.18
CA SER A 438 -4.76 2.32 20.44
C SER A 438 -5.58 1.40 21.34
N LEU A 439 -6.64 0.81 20.78
CA LEU A 439 -7.61 0.01 21.53
C LEU A 439 -7.55 -1.46 21.13
N PHE A 440 -7.50 -2.33 22.14
CA PHE A 440 -7.56 -3.78 22.02
C PHE A 440 -8.75 -4.27 22.83
N LEU A 441 -9.81 -4.72 22.16
CA LEU A 441 -11.11 -4.95 22.81
C LEU A 441 -11.70 -6.28 22.35
N GLY A 442 -11.69 -7.29 23.22
CA GLY A 442 -12.61 -8.42 23.08
C GLY A 442 -14.03 -8.01 23.49
N TYR A 443 -15.05 -8.70 22.99
CA TYR A 443 -16.44 -8.36 23.27
C TYR A 443 -16.94 -8.97 24.59
N ASP A 444 -16.62 -10.24 24.83
CA ASP A 444 -16.83 -10.97 26.07
C ASP A 444 -15.83 -12.15 26.18
N ALA A 445 -16.05 -13.09 27.11
CA ALA A 445 -15.14 -14.22 27.33
C ALA A 445 -15.06 -15.20 26.15
N GLU A 446 -16.14 -15.32 25.38
CA GLU A 446 -16.26 -16.20 24.22
C GLU A 446 -15.75 -15.51 22.93
N HIS A 447 -15.86 -14.19 22.87
CA HIS A 447 -15.56 -13.34 21.70
C HIS A 447 -14.30 -12.49 21.94
N ALA A 448 -13.18 -13.16 22.19
CA ALA A 448 -11.93 -12.54 22.63
C ALA A 448 -11.00 -12.10 21.48
N VAL A 449 -10.07 -11.19 21.81
CA VAL A 449 -8.86 -10.94 21.02
C VAL A 449 -7.74 -11.79 21.61
N LYS A 450 -7.13 -12.68 20.84
CA LYS A 450 -6.17 -13.67 21.35
C LYS A 450 -4.85 -13.65 20.59
N ASN A 451 -3.76 -13.87 21.31
CA ASN A 451 -2.41 -14.11 20.77
C ASN A 451 -1.91 -12.96 19.88
N VAL A 452 -1.87 -11.75 20.43
CA VAL A 452 -1.28 -10.57 19.76
C VAL A 452 0.18 -10.44 20.20
N THR A 453 1.12 -10.53 19.27
CA THR A 453 2.55 -10.35 19.57
C THR A 453 3.10 -9.15 18.82
N PHE A 454 3.71 -8.24 19.55
CA PHE A 454 4.54 -7.16 18.99
C PHE A 454 6.02 -7.54 19.11
N GLU A 455 6.72 -7.65 17.99
CA GLU A 455 8.19 -7.73 17.91
C GLU A 455 8.71 -6.40 17.40
N ASN A 456 9.55 -5.72 18.19
CA ASN A 456 10.18 -4.45 17.80
C ASN A 456 9.15 -3.37 17.40
N LEU A 457 8.15 -3.15 18.25
CA LEU A 457 7.30 -1.96 18.17
C LEU A 457 8.11 -0.75 18.63
N VAL A 458 8.16 0.30 17.80
CA VAL A 458 8.84 1.56 18.11
C VAL A 458 7.85 2.71 18.09
N VAL A 459 7.73 3.42 19.21
CA VAL A 459 6.90 4.62 19.31
C VAL A 459 7.80 5.79 19.68
N ASN A 460 7.92 6.78 18.78
CA ASN A 460 8.72 7.98 18.98
C ASN A 460 10.16 7.67 19.44
N GLY A 461 10.80 6.69 18.79
CA GLY A 461 12.17 6.26 19.08
C GLY A 461 12.33 5.33 20.29
N VAL A 462 11.25 4.98 20.98
CA VAL A 462 11.28 4.05 22.12
C VAL A 462 10.79 2.67 21.70
N VAL A 463 11.62 1.65 21.91
CA VAL A 463 11.22 0.24 21.74
C VAL A 463 10.30 -0.15 22.89
N ILE A 464 9.11 -0.65 22.55
CA ILE A 464 8.09 -1.07 23.50
C ILE A 464 8.20 -2.59 23.69
N ALA A 465 8.52 -3.00 24.91
CA ALA A 465 8.74 -4.40 25.26
C ALA A 465 8.33 -4.70 26.70
N ASP A 466 7.95 -5.94 26.99
CA ASP A 466 7.59 -6.38 28.33
C ASP A 466 8.77 -6.28 29.30
N SER A 467 9.99 -6.45 28.80
CA SER A 467 11.25 -6.31 29.55
C SER A 467 11.75 -4.88 29.71
N MET A 468 11.12 -3.88 29.08
CA MET A 468 11.57 -2.49 29.19
C MET A 468 11.45 -1.97 30.63
N ARG A 469 12.30 -1.01 31.01
CA ARG A 469 12.22 -0.38 32.34
C ARG A 469 10.91 0.40 32.48
N LYS A 470 10.03 -0.05 33.37
CA LYS A 470 8.78 0.61 33.77
C LYS A 470 8.46 0.31 35.24
N PRO A 471 7.57 1.07 35.91
CA PRO A 471 7.07 0.70 37.23
C PRO A 471 6.50 -0.72 37.24
N THR A 472 6.68 -1.46 38.34
CA THR A 472 6.29 -2.88 38.41
C THR A 472 4.77 -3.11 38.37
N TRP A 473 3.98 -2.06 38.59
CA TRP A 473 2.51 -2.10 38.51
C TRP A 473 1.96 -1.58 37.18
N TYR A 474 2.82 -1.18 36.24
CA TYR A 474 2.40 -0.76 34.90
C TYR A 474 2.28 -1.97 33.97
N TYR A 475 1.21 -2.01 33.20
CA TYR A 475 1.19 -2.79 31.98
C TYR A 475 2.13 -2.18 30.94
N THR A 476 2.62 -2.97 29.99
CA THR A 476 3.44 -2.44 28.89
C THR A 476 2.66 -1.44 28.04
N THR A 477 1.35 -1.61 27.89
CA THR A 477 0.47 -0.66 27.17
C THR A 477 0.42 0.73 27.82
N ASP A 478 0.62 0.84 29.14
CA ASP A 478 0.59 2.12 29.85
C ASP A 478 1.73 3.06 29.41
N THR A 479 2.85 2.51 28.94
CA THR A 479 4.01 3.31 28.49
C THR A 479 3.76 4.07 27.19
N VAL A 480 2.73 3.68 26.44
CA VAL A 480 2.28 4.32 25.19
C VAL A 480 0.81 4.74 25.23
N GLN A 481 0.20 4.72 26.42
CA GLN A 481 -1.20 5.08 26.66
C GLN A 481 -2.17 4.27 25.77
N TRP A 482 -1.94 2.97 25.63
CA TRP A 482 -2.85 2.06 24.94
C TRP A 482 -3.74 1.33 25.93
N TYR A 483 -4.91 0.87 25.48
CA TYR A 483 -5.88 0.19 26.34
C TYR A 483 -6.24 -1.21 25.81
N ALA A 484 -6.18 -2.18 26.72
CA ALA A 484 -6.60 -3.55 26.49
C ALA A 484 -7.60 -3.97 27.58
N ASN A 485 -8.76 -4.49 27.19
CA ASN A 485 -9.74 -4.97 28.16
C ASN A 485 -9.46 -6.40 28.63
N GLU A 486 -10.25 -6.89 29.58
CA GLU A 486 -10.14 -8.21 30.21
C GLU A 486 -10.34 -9.40 29.25
N HIS A 487 -10.82 -9.12 28.03
CA HIS A 487 -11.05 -10.10 26.98
C HIS A 487 -9.93 -10.12 25.92
N VAL A 488 -8.80 -9.45 26.20
CA VAL A 488 -7.58 -9.57 25.42
C VAL A 488 -6.62 -10.55 26.10
N LEU A 489 -6.33 -11.66 25.42
CA LEU A 489 -5.61 -12.79 26.00
C LEU A 489 -4.29 -13.04 25.26
N GLY A 490 -3.22 -13.28 26.02
CA GLY A 490 -1.92 -13.66 25.45
C GLY A 490 -1.20 -12.55 24.67
N MET A 491 -1.53 -11.28 24.92
CA MET A 491 -0.83 -10.16 24.32
C MET A 491 0.57 -9.98 24.93
N ARG A 492 1.58 -9.80 24.06
CA ARG A 492 3.00 -9.73 24.47
C ARG A 492 3.77 -8.72 23.61
N PHE A 493 4.81 -8.13 24.21
CA PHE A 493 5.70 -7.18 23.56
C PHE A 493 7.16 -7.63 23.72
N LEU A 494 7.85 -7.85 22.61
CA LEU A 494 9.18 -8.42 22.55
C LEU A 494 10.14 -7.47 21.84
N THR A 495 11.37 -7.39 22.34
CA THR A 495 12.50 -6.93 21.54
C THR A 495 12.84 -7.95 20.44
N THR A 496 13.57 -7.54 19.41
CA THR A 496 14.08 -8.46 18.37
C THR A 496 14.95 -9.58 18.95
N ALA A 497 15.75 -9.28 19.97
CA ALA A 497 16.62 -10.26 20.61
C ALA A 497 15.82 -11.35 21.33
N GLU A 498 14.78 -10.97 22.09
CA GLU A 498 13.90 -11.91 22.79
C GLU A 498 13.14 -12.80 21.81
N ALA A 499 12.52 -12.20 20.79
CA ALA A 499 11.79 -12.96 19.77
C ALA A 499 12.71 -13.94 19.02
N THR A 500 13.97 -13.58 18.80
CA THR A 500 14.97 -14.47 18.16
C THR A 500 15.37 -15.61 19.09
N ALA A 501 15.56 -15.35 20.38
CA ALA A 501 15.86 -16.37 21.37
C ALA A 501 14.69 -17.38 21.51
N GLU A 502 13.44 -16.91 21.55
CA GLU A 502 12.26 -17.79 21.60
C GLU A 502 12.18 -18.71 20.37
N ARG A 503 12.41 -18.17 19.17
CA ARG A 503 12.43 -18.97 17.93
C ARG A 503 13.53 -20.04 17.95
N GLY A 504 14.72 -19.69 18.44
CA GLY A 504 15.84 -20.64 18.55
C GLY A 504 15.69 -21.70 19.63
N ALA A 505 14.84 -21.47 20.64
CA ALA A 505 14.49 -22.46 21.65
C ALA A 505 13.37 -23.42 21.19
N ALA A 506 12.58 -23.01 20.19
CA ALA A 506 11.50 -23.80 19.61
C ALA A 506 11.94 -24.68 18.42
N SER A 507 13.13 -24.43 17.86
CA SER A 507 13.80 -25.23 16.83
C SER A 507 14.73 -26.26 17.44
#